data_AF-A0A0R2XA58-F1
#
_entry.id   AF-A0A0R2XA58-F1
#
_cell.length_a   1.000
_cell.length_b   1.000
_cell.length_c   1.000
_cell.angle_alpha   90.00
_cell.angle_beta   90.00
_cell.angle_gamma   90.00
#
_symmetry.space_group_name_H-M   'P 1'
#
loop_
_entity.id
_entity.type
_entity.pdbx_description
1 polymer ?
#
loop_
_entity_poly.entity_id
_entity_poly.type
_entity_poly.pdbx_seq_one_letter_code
_entity_poly.pdbx_strand_id
1 'polypeptide(L)'
;MAAEHLRVHLEHIAQVMPSDGVVLLALDGENAWEAFPDSGEAFLDEFYTRLRQTKGLKSTTLGGYLGTRAGRPVGRLHSGSWIGGNFDIWIGDPEENQGWCWIKRTRDFLTQAKEGGQVTKEVLAAAWEDLYAAQGSDWFWWYGPDFQTDSDTIFDALFRGRLQNVYRRLGVTPPAGLSVPICATGTQLGTPPVREIEPKLSGTGSYLEWSGAGKYEAWRDQGAMAQGDRRVRMVRYGVGESDFHFRLDGKEPLGEEVILDFHQPSPVRIRIGGEKDGKVSLEKSKDGVVYEAEDCSAEVAGGGGLGLRIPFSSLGWRGDGVEVSFLVRVIRGGVEVERYPDRGLIEFRGPTRALDMKNWYI
;
A
#
# COMPACT_ATOMS: atom_id res chain seq x y z
N MET A 1 -3.47 -45.08 17.25
CA MET A 1 -1.99 -45.15 17.34
C MET A 1 -1.38 -43.78 17.70
N ALA A 2 -1.74 -42.68 17.04
CA ALA A 2 -1.18 -41.34 17.34
C ALA A 2 -1.47 -40.82 18.76
N ALA A 3 -2.73 -40.89 19.22
CA ALA A 3 -3.11 -40.45 20.57
C ALA A 3 -2.36 -41.22 21.67
N GLU A 4 -2.19 -42.54 21.48
CA GLU A 4 -1.41 -43.37 22.40
C GLU A 4 0.08 -43.00 22.38
N HIS A 5 0.65 -42.73 21.20
CA HIS A 5 2.03 -42.31 21.09
C HIS A 5 2.32 -41.00 21.85
N LEU A 6 1.44 -39.99 21.71
CA LEU A 6 1.57 -38.73 22.44
C LEU A 6 1.42 -38.94 23.96
N ARG A 7 0.45 -39.76 24.38
CA ARG A 7 0.24 -40.11 25.80
C ARG A 7 1.50 -40.75 26.41
N VAL A 8 2.08 -41.75 25.76
CA VAL A 8 3.32 -42.42 26.21
C VAL A 8 4.48 -41.42 26.30
N HIS A 9 4.61 -40.50 25.34
CA HIS A 9 5.61 -39.45 25.41
C HIS A 9 5.42 -38.52 26.62
N LEU A 10 4.18 -38.13 26.92
CA LEU A 10 3.89 -37.31 28.10
C LEU A 10 4.19 -38.05 29.41
N GLU A 11 3.96 -39.36 29.49
CA GLU A 11 4.37 -40.17 30.64
C GLU A 11 5.88 -40.19 30.82
N HIS A 12 6.65 -40.35 29.75
CA HIS A 12 8.11 -40.30 29.80
C HIS A 12 8.62 -38.92 30.25
N ILE A 13 8.03 -37.83 29.74
CA ILE A 13 8.36 -36.47 30.19
C ILE A 13 8.06 -36.31 31.68
N ALA A 14 6.92 -36.82 32.15
CA ALA A 14 6.53 -36.74 33.56
C ALA A 14 7.48 -37.51 34.49
N GLN A 15 8.16 -38.57 34.02
CA GLN A 15 9.16 -39.31 34.81
C GLN A 15 10.43 -38.50 35.10
N VAL A 16 10.76 -37.51 34.26
CA VAL A 16 11.99 -36.71 34.38
C VAL A 16 11.74 -35.26 34.82
N MET A 17 10.48 -34.81 34.78
CA MET A 17 10.08 -33.48 35.25
C MET A 17 9.96 -33.43 36.78
N PRO A 18 10.13 -32.24 37.41
CA PRO A 18 9.76 -32.03 38.80
C PRO A 18 8.29 -32.42 39.06
N SER A 19 7.97 -32.74 40.32
CA SER A 19 6.60 -33.14 40.72
C SER A 19 5.55 -32.04 40.52
N ASP A 20 5.97 -30.79 40.38
CA ASP A 20 5.14 -29.63 40.06
C ASP A 20 5.30 -29.15 38.60
N GLY A 21 5.97 -29.94 37.75
CA GLY A 21 6.20 -29.64 36.34
C GLY A 21 4.93 -29.49 35.51
N VAL A 22 5.02 -28.72 34.43
CA VAL A 22 3.95 -28.54 33.45
C VAL A 22 4.49 -28.76 32.05
N VAL A 23 3.69 -29.41 31.23
CA VAL A 23 3.88 -29.49 29.78
C VAL A 23 2.80 -28.61 29.13
N LEU A 24 3.24 -27.59 28.39
CA LEU A 24 2.37 -26.78 27.55
C LEU A 24 2.48 -27.30 26.12
N LEU A 25 1.35 -27.74 25.57
CA LEU A 25 1.21 -28.01 24.14
C LEU A 25 0.43 -26.82 23.54
N ALA A 26 1.14 -25.96 22.81
CA ALA A 26 0.56 -24.82 22.11
C ALA A 26 0.57 -25.12 20.61
N LEU A 27 -0.60 -25.13 19.98
CA LEU A 27 -0.82 -25.48 18.59
C LEU A 27 -1.82 -24.49 18.00
N ASP A 28 -1.69 -24.19 16.71
CA ASP A 28 -2.72 -23.45 15.99
C ASP A 28 -4.03 -24.24 15.96
N GLY A 29 -5.13 -23.51 16.09
CA GLY A 29 -6.47 -24.11 16.14
C GLY A 29 -6.89 -24.76 14.82
N GLU A 30 -6.48 -24.20 13.69
CA GLU A 30 -6.86 -24.66 12.35
C GLU A 30 -5.76 -25.51 11.71
N ASN A 31 -4.52 -25.00 11.66
CA ASN A 31 -3.45 -25.57 10.84
C ASN A 31 -2.86 -26.89 11.36
N ALA A 32 -3.00 -27.18 12.66
CA ALA A 32 -2.35 -28.35 13.26
C ALA A 32 -2.99 -29.70 12.85
N TRP A 33 -4.13 -29.67 12.15
CA TRP A 33 -5.00 -30.84 12.00
C TRP A 33 -5.26 -31.26 10.55
N GLU A 34 -4.71 -30.55 9.56
CA GLU A 34 -4.99 -30.79 8.13
C GLU A 34 -4.65 -32.21 7.65
N ALA A 35 -3.70 -32.87 8.31
CA ALA A 35 -3.31 -34.24 8.00
C ALA A 35 -4.24 -35.31 8.61
N PHE A 36 -5.20 -34.92 9.47
CA PHE A 36 -6.16 -35.83 10.08
C PHE A 36 -7.46 -35.87 9.25
N PRO A 37 -8.05 -37.05 8.99
CA PRO A 37 -9.23 -37.19 8.13
C PRO A 37 -10.48 -36.40 8.57
N ASP A 38 -10.54 -36.00 9.83
CA ASP A 38 -11.66 -35.32 10.50
C ASP A 38 -11.21 -34.05 11.23
N SER A 39 -10.20 -33.37 10.70
CA SER A 39 -9.61 -32.17 11.32
C SER A 39 -9.22 -32.41 12.79
N GLY A 40 -8.81 -33.64 13.12
CA GLY A 40 -8.26 -34.00 14.41
C GLY A 40 -9.29 -34.36 15.48
N GLU A 41 -10.59 -34.35 15.18
CA GLU A 41 -11.66 -34.60 16.16
C GLU A 41 -11.49 -35.95 16.88
N ALA A 42 -11.44 -37.07 16.15
CA ALA A 42 -11.26 -38.40 16.74
C ALA A 42 -9.90 -38.55 17.44
N PHE A 43 -8.86 -37.84 16.97
CA PHE A 43 -7.57 -37.84 17.65
C PHE A 43 -7.67 -37.15 19.01
N LEU A 44 -8.29 -35.97 19.07
CA LEU A 44 -8.44 -35.18 20.30
C LEU A 44 -9.33 -35.92 21.31
N ASP A 45 -10.47 -36.46 20.87
CA ASP A 45 -11.37 -37.24 21.71
C ASP A 45 -10.66 -38.44 22.34
N GLU A 46 -9.93 -39.20 21.53
CA GLU A 46 -9.17 -40.36 22.00
C GLU A 46 -8.03 -39.95 22.93
N PHE A 47 -7.31 -38.88 22.58
CA PHE A 47 -6.20 -38.36 23.39
C PHE A 47 -6.68 -37.88 24.76
N TYR A 48 -7.74 -37.07 24.84
CA TYR A 48 -8.29 -36.62 26.12
C TYR A 48 -8.94 -37.74 26.93
N THR A 49 -9.59 -38.71 26.26
CA THR A 49 -10.13 -39.91 26.93
C THR A 49 -9.02 -40.69 27.62
N ARG A 50 -7.91 -40.95 26.92
CA ARG A 50 -6.74 -41.64 27.48
C ARG A 50 -6.03 -40.83 28.55
N LEU A 51 -5.90 -39.52 28.34
CA LEU A 51 -5.24 -38.62 29.31
C LEU A 51 -5.98 -38.63 30.64
N ARG A 52 -7.32 -38.61 30.62
CA ARG A 52 -8.17 -38.71 31.82
C ARG A 52 -7.98 -40.02 32.59
N GLN A 53 -7.65 -41.11 31.90
CA GLN A 53 -7.44 -42.43 32.49
C GLN A 53 -5.99 -42.67 32.95
N THR A 54 -5.05 -41.83 32.52
CA THR A 54 -3.62 -42.00 32.81
C THR A 54 -3.29 -41.50 34.20
N LYS A 55 -2.79 -42.39 35.05
CA LYS A 55 -2.32 -42.02 36.40
C LYS A 55 -1.02 -41.22 36.28
N GLY A 56 -0.90 -40.14 37.06
CA GLY A 56 0.29 -39.30 37.09
C GLY A 56 0.28 -38.12 36.10
N LEU A 57 -0.66 -38.08 35.16
CA LEU A 57 -0.92 -36.92 34.32
C LEU A 57 -2.22 -36.25 34.73
N LYS A 58 -2.24 -34.92 34.75
CA LYS A 58 -3.44 -34.13 35.03
C LYS A 58 -3.54 -32.97 34.03
N SER A 59 -4.59 -32.97 33.22
CA SER A 59 -4.93 -31.83 32.38
C SER A 59 -5.55 -30.72 33.22
N THR A 60 -5.20 -29.47 32.91
CA THR A 60 -5.79 -28.26 33.52
C THR A 60 -5.75 -27.13 32.50
N THR A 61 -6.63 -26.14 32.68
CA THR A 61 -6.49 -24.86 31.97
C THR A 61 -5.34 -24.05 32.57
N LEU A 62 -4.81 -23.10 31.79
CA LEU A 62 -3.81 -22.13 32.29
C LEU A 62 -4.35 -21.37 33.52
N GLY A 63 -5.61 -20.94 33.50
CA GLY A 63 -6.25 -20.28 34.64
C GLY A 63 -6.30 -21.16 35.90
N GLY A 64 -6.65 -22.44 35.76
CA GLY A 64 -6.63 -23.39 36.87
C GLY A 64 -5.23 -23.66 37.43
N TYR A 65 -4.23 -23.69 36.55
CA TYR A 65 -2.83 -23.86 36.94
C TYR A 65 -2.28 -22.62 37.69
N LEU A 66 -2.44 -21.44 37.09
CA LEU A 66 -1.91 -20.17 37.60
C LEU A 66 -2.66 -19.67 38.83
N GLY A 67 -3.96 -19.97 38.96
CA GLY A 67 -4.77 -19.52 40.11
C GLY A 67 -4.41 -20.18 41.45
N THR A 68 -3.64 -21.28 41.43
CA THR A 68 -3.29 -22.04 42.64
C THR A 68 -1.81 -21.99 42.99
N ARG A 69 -1.00 -21.25 42.21
CA ARG A 69 0.46 -21.28 42.31
C ARG A 69 1.05 -19.88 42.19
N ALA A 70 1.98 -19.56 43.08
CA ALA A 70 2.79 -18.37 42.93
C ALA A 70 3.80 -18.58 41.78
N GLY A 71 3.79 -17.68 40.80
CA GLY A 71 4.79 -17.66 39.74
C GLY A 71 6.19 -17.36 40.30
N ARG A 72 7.23 -17.80 39.58
CA ARG A 72 8.61 -17.39 39.85
C ARG A 72 9.00 -16.27 38.89
N PRO A 73 9.86 -15.32 39.30
CA PRO A 73 10.40 -14.33 38.38
C PRO A 73 11.14 -15.03 37.22
N VAL A 74 10.72 -14.75 35.99
CA VAL A 74 11.29 -15.36 34.77
C VAL A 74 12.64 -14.74 34.36
N GLY A 75 13.11 -13.74 35.11
CA GLY A 75 14.31 -12.98 34.78
C GLY A 75 14.13 -12.17 33.50
N ARG A 76 15.18 -12.13 32.67
CA ARG A 76 15.16 -11.45 31.38
C ARG A 76 14.71 -12.44 30.30
N LEU A 77 13.63 -12.10 29.60
CA LEU A 77 13.21 -12.82 28.39
C LEU A 77 13.95 -12.28 27.16
N HIS A 78 14.32 -13.17 26.26
CA HIS A 78 14.85 -12.82 24.95
C HIS A 78 13.69 -12.34 24.04
N SER A 79 13.93 -11.32 23.21
CA SER A 79 12.95 -10.87 22.21
C SER A 79 12.95 -11.83 21.02
N GLY A 80 11.80 -12.36 20.67
CA GLY A 80 11.65 -13.20 19.49
C GLY A 80 10.26 -13.79 19.40
N SER A 81 10.02 -14.57 18.35
CA SER A 81 8.81 -15.35 18.17
C SER A 81 9.08 -16.85 18.35
N TRP A 82 8.00 -17.64 18.35
CA TRP A 82 8.09 -19.10 18.29
C TRP A 82 8.63 -19.65 16.96
N ILE A 83 8.75 -18.82 15.93
CA ILE A 83 9.35 -19.15 14.64
C ILE A 83 10.76 -18.58 14.62
N GLY A 84 11.77 -19.45 14.53
CA GLY A 84 13.18 -19.06 14.42
C GLY A 84 13.78 -18.31 15.63
N GLY A 85 12.99 -17.96 16.65
CA GLY A 85 13.46 -17.16 17.79
C GLY A 85 13.72 -15.69 17.46
N ASN A 86 13.20 -15.18 16.33
CA ASN A 86 13.37 -13.82 15.85
C ASN A 86 12.03 -13.26 15.32
N PHE A 87 12.07 -12.14 14.59
CA PHE A 87 10.90 -11.48 14.01
C PHE A 87 10.93 -11.42 12.48
N ASP A 88 11.85 -12.14 11.84
CA ASP A 88 12.18 -11.96 10.42
C ASP A 88 10.99 -12.22 9.49
N ILE A 89 10.00 -13.01 9.95
CA ILE A 89 8.71 -13.29 9.26
C ILE A 89 7.78 -12.07 9.15
N TRP A 90 8.02 -11.02 9.93
CA TRP A 90 7.16 -9.82 9.93
C TRP A 90 7.92 -8.52 9.78
N ILE A 91 9.26 -8.55 9.75
CA ILE A 91 10.10 -7.35 9.63
C ILE A 91 11.51 -7.68 9.14
N GLY A 92 11.93 -6.96 8.11
CA GLY A 92 13.27 -7.03 7.56
C GLY A 92 13.27 -6.78 6.07
N ASP A 93 12.28 -7.31 5.36
CA ASP A 93 12.16 -7.21 3.93
C ASP A 93 11.57 -5.86 3.46
N PRO A 94 11.85 -5.46 2.20
CA PRO A 94 11.40 -4.16 1.68
C PRO A 94 9.89 -3.95 1.79
N GLU A 95 9.09 -4.97 1.48
CA GLU A 95 7.63 -4.91 1.52
C GLU A 95 7.10 -4.73 2.95
N GLU A 96 7.60 -5.53 3.89
CA GLU A 96 7.25 -5.44 5.31
C GLU A 96 7.63 -4.08 5.89
N ASN A 97 8.86 -3.61 5.63
CA ASN A 97 9.32 -2.32 6.09
C ASN A 97 8.44 -1.18 5.54
N GLN A 98 8.03 -1.28 4.27
CA GLN A 98 7.13 -0.31 3.64
C GLN A 98 5.74 -0.33 4.30
N GLY A 99 5.21 -1.51 4.63
CA GLY A 99 3.97 -1.67 5.41
C GLY A 99 4.05 -1.02 6.78
N TRP A 100 5.12 -1.27 7.54
CA TRP A 100 5.35 -0.66 8.85
C TRP A 100 5.49 0.87 8.78
N CYS A 101 6.16 1.39 7.76
CA CYS A 101 6.26 2.83 7.51
C CYS A 101 4.87 3.45 7.31
N TRP A 102 3.99 2.79 6.55
CA TRP A 102 2.62 3.26 6.33
C TRP A 102 1.76 3.20 7.59
N ILE A 103 1.88 2.14 8.41
CA ILE A 103 1.20 2.07 9.72
C ILE A 103 1.66 3.22 10.62
N LYS A 104 2.98 3.43 10.75
CA LYS A 104 3.54 4.50 11.58
C LYS A 104 3.01 5.85 11.15
N ARG A 105 3.09 6.16 9.86
CA ARG A 105 2.64 7.45 9.32
C ARG A 105 1.15 7.69 9.54
N THR A 106 0.33 6.66 9.33
CA THR A 106 -1.12 6.73 9.53
C THR A 106 -1.47 6.93 11.02
N ARG A 107 -0.75 6.25 11.91
CA ARG A 107 -0.90 6.39 13.36
C ARG A 107 -0.50 7.77 13.87
N ASP A 108 0.62 8.31 13.38
CA ASP A 108 1.10 9.64 13.75
C ASP A 108 0.05 10.70 13.35
N PHE A 109 -0.49 10.61 12.12
CA PHE A 109 -1.60 11.45 11.65
C PHE A 109 -2.84 11.34 12.55
N LEU A 110 -3.30 10.12 12.85
CA LEU A 110 -4.48 9.91 13.69
C LEU A 110 -4.30 10.44 15.12
N THR A 111 -3.08 10.35 15.66
CA THR A 111 -2.73 10.86 16.99
C THR A 111 -2.77 12.39 17.02
N GLN A 112 -2.20 13.05 16.00
CA GLN A 112 -2.26 14.51 15.88
C GLN A 112 -3.70 15.02 15.71
N ALA A 113 -4.51 14.34 14.89
CA ALA A 113 -5.93 14.70 14.71
C ALA A 113 -6.73 14.61 16.02
N LYS A 114 -6.43 13.61 16.87
CA LYS A 114 -7.01 13.47 18.21
C LYS A 114 -6.66 14.64 19.12
N GLU A 115 -5.41 15.08 19.11
CA GLU A 115 -4.93 16.21 19.93
C GLU A 115 -5.53 17.55 19.49
N GLY A 116 -5.81 17.71 18.19
CA GLY A 116 -6.45 18.91 17.65
C GLY A 116 -7.91 19.13 18.06
N GLY A 117 -8.60 18.11 18.57
CA GLY A 117 -9.95 18.22 19.16
C GLY A 117 -11.10 18.57 18.20
N GLN A 118 -10.86 18.57 16.89
CA GLN A 118 -11.84 18.98 15.87
C GLN A 118 -12.75 17.84 15.37
N VAL A 119 -12.61 16.64 15.91
CA VAL A 119 -13.24 15.41 15.40
C VAL A 119 -14.14 14.80 16.46
N THR A 120 -15.32 14.30 16.07
CA THR A 120 -16.23 13.62 17.01
C THR A 120 -15.62 12.32 17.53
N LYS A 121 -16.05 11.88 18.72
CA LYS A 121 -15.54 10.66 19.35
C LYS A 121 -15.85 9.41 18.51
N GLU A 122 -16.99 9.40 17.84
CA GLU A 122 -17.48 8.30 17.02
C GLU A 122 -16.61 8.14 15.75
N VAL A 123 -16.29 9.24 15.07
CA VAL A 123 -15.38 9.23 13.91
C VAL A 123 -13.99 8.78 14.31
N LEU A 124 -13.50 9.28 15.45
CA LEU A 124 -12.18 8.91 15.97
C LEU A 124 -12.11 7.42 16.33
N ALA A 125 -13.15 6.87 17.00
CA ALA A 125 -13.21 5.46 17.35
C ALA A 125 -13.18 4.56 16.10
N ALA A 126 -13.97 4.89 15.08
CA ALA A 126 -13.98 4.14 13.81
C ALA A 126 -12.65 4.24 13.05
N ALA A 127 -11.96 5.38 13.12
CA ALA A 127 -10.63 5.53 12.53
C ALA A 127 -9.56 4.70 13.28
N TRP A 128 -9.64 4.60 14.61
CA TRP A 128 -8.78 3.69 15.38
C TRP A 128 -9.07 2.22 15.07
N GLU A 129 -10.33 1.85 14.88
CA GLU A 129 -10.70 0.48 14.50
C GLU A 129 -10.09 0.07 13.16
N ASP A 130 -10.15 0.93 12.14
CA ASP A 130 -9.49 0.66 10.85
C ASP A 130 -7.95 0.55 11.01
N LEU A 131 -7.34 1.39 11.86
CA LEU A 131 -5.91 1.28 12.15
C LEU A 131 -5.58 -0.03 12.88
N TYR A 132 -6.37 -0.44 13.87
CA TYR A 132 -6.15 -1.70 14.58
C TYR A 132 -6.29 -2.91 13.66
N ALA A 133 -7.26 -2.89 12.74
CA ALA A 133 -7.38 -3.91 11.71
C ALA A 133 -6.13 -3.96 10.82
N ALA A 134 -5.54 -2.80 10.46
CA ALA A 134 -4.29 -2.74 9.69
C ALA A 134 -3.05 -3.17 10.50
N GLN A 135 -3.12 -3.22 11.83
CA GLN A 135 -2.02 -3.65 12.70
C GLN A 135 -2.00 -5.17 12.95
N GLY A 136 -2.90 -5.94 12.32
CA GLY A 136 -2.84 -7.41 12.35
C GLY A 136 -1.57 -7.94 11.70
N SER A 137 -0.91 -8.90 12.34
CA SER A 137 0.34 -9.49 11.82
C SER A 137 0.14 -10.30 10.54
N ASP A 138 -1.09 -10.77 10.27
CA ASP A 138 -1.44 -11.53 9.07
C ASP A 138 -1.12 -10.78 7.77
N TRP A 139 -1.19 -9.44 7.75
CA TRP A 139 -0.78 -8.68 6.56
C TRP A 139 0.70 -8.88 6.24
N PHE A 140 1.53 -8.91 7.28
CA PHE A 140 2.98 -9.05 7.16
C PHE A 140 3.41 -10.48 6.92
N TRP A 141 2.59 -11.46 7.32
CA TRP A 141 2.78 -12.87 6.94
C TRP A 141 2.82 -13.08 5.41
N TRP A 142 2.10 -12.24 4.66
CA TRP A 142 2.04 -12.31 3.20
C TRP A 142 2.97 -11.34 2.47
N TYR A 143 3.69 -10.48 3.21
CA TYR A 143 4.68 -9.58 2.60
C TYR A 143 6.05 -10.23 2.63
N GLY A 144 6.84 -10.01 1.58
CA GLY A 144 8.16 -10.61 1.45
C GLY A 144 8.15 -11.99 0.78
N PRO A 145 9.30 -12.68 0.76
CA PRO A 145 9.51 -13.88 -0.05
C PRO A 145 9.14 -15.19 0.67
N ASP A 146 8.92 -15.16 1.98
CA ASP A 146 8.77 -16.37 2.81
C ASP A 146 7.49 -17.14 2.50
N PHE A 147 6.40 -16.43 2.20
CA PHE A 147 5.10 -16.99 1.88
C PHE A 147 4.50 -16.30 0.65
N GLN A 148 3.72 -17.05 -0.13
CA GLN A 148 3.06 -16.53 -1.33
C GLN A 148 1.63 -17.03 -1.40
N THR A 149 0.75 -16.21 -1.94
CA THR A 149 -0.61 -16.62 -2.28
C THR A 149 -1.08 -15.92 -3.55
N ASP A 150 -1.92 -16.58 -4.33
CA ASP A 150 -2.55 -15.98 -5.52
C ASP A 150 -3.39 -14.72 -5.18
N SER A 151 -3.62 -14.48 -3.89
CA SER A 151 -4.37 -13.35 -3.34
C SER A 151 -3.51 -12.19 -2.81
N ASP A 152 -2.18 -12.20 -2.98
CA ASP A 152 -1.27 -11.17 -2.43
C ASP A 152 -1.73 -9.75 -2.78
N THR A 153 -2.08 -9.53 -4.05
CA THR A 153 -2.55 -8.22 -4.54
C THR A 153 -3.89 -7.79 -3.92
N ILE A 154 -4.74 -8.74 -3.51
CA ILE A 154 -6.01 -8.46 -2.84
C ILE A 154 -5.75 -8.11 -1.38
N PHE A 155 -4.92 -8.89 -0.68
CA PHE A 155 -4.55 -8.61 0.71
C PHE A 155 -3.85 -7.28 0.86
N ASP A 156 -2.90 -6.97 -0.03
CA ASP A 156 -2.25 -5.67 -0.09
C ASP A 156 -3.26 -4.52 -0.31
N ALA A 157 -4.21 -4.69 -1.22
CA ALA A 157 -5.25 -3.68 -1.45
C ALA A 157 -6.16 -3.49 -0.24
N LEU A 158 -6.50 -4.57 0.49
CA LEU A 158 -7.29 -4.50 1.71
C LEU A 158 -6.52 -3.80 2.84
N PHE A 159 -5.26 -4.17 3.06
CA PHE A 159 -4.37 -3.53 4.03
C PHE A 159 -4.27 -2.02 3.78
N ARG A 160 -3.89 -1.62 2.55
CA ARG A 160 -3.81 -0.20 2.17
C ARG A 160 -5.17 0.49 2.27
N GLY A 161 -6.25 -0.19 1.92
CA GLY A 161 -7.61 0.31 2.05
C GLY A 161 -7.98 0.68 3.49
N ARG A 162 -7.59 -0.14 4.48
CA ARG A 162 -7.75 0.18 5.91
C ARG A 162 -7.03 1.46 6.29
N LEU A 163 -5.77 1.61 5.88
CA LEU A 163 -5.01 2.83 6.14
C LEU A 163 -5.63 4.06 5.48
N GLN A 164 -6.06 3.95 4.22
CA GLN A 164 -6.75 5.04 3.52
C GLN A 164 -8.06 5.45 4.21
N ASN A 165 -8.80 4.49 4.78
CA ASN A 165 -10.05 4.79 5.49
C ASN A 165 -9.83 5.67 6.72
N VAL A 166 -8.70 5.54 7.42
CA VAL A 166 -8.33 6.43 8.53
C VAL A 166 -8.35 7.90 8.08
N TYR A 167 -7.71 8.21 6.94
CA TYR A 167 -7.70 9.55 6.36
C TYR A 167 -9.10 10.01 5.91
N ARG A 168 -9.81 9.16 5.17
CA ARG A 168 -11.15 9.49 4.64
C ARG A 168 -12.16 9.79 5.74
N ARG A 169 -12.14 9.03 6.85
CA ARG A 169 -13.02 9.26 8.01
C ARG A 169 -12.79 10.63 8.64
N LEU A 170 -11.56 11.12 8.59
CA LEU A 170 -11.17 12.44 9.07
C LEU A 170 -11.37 13.55 8.03
N GLY A 171 -12.01 13.23 6.89
CA GLY A 171 -12.24 14.18 5.80
C GLY A 171 -10.98 14.56 5.02
N VAL A 172 -9.88 13.82 5.21
CA VAL A 172 -8.59 14.09 4.56
C VAL A 172 -8.40 13.14 3.39
N THR A 173 -7.89 13.67 2.27
CA THR A 173 -7.52 12.83 1.12
C THR A 173 -6.33 11.93 1.52
N PRO A 174 -6.41 10.61 1.36
CA PRO A 174 -5.30 9.71 1.69
C PRO A 174 -4.02 10.06 0.92
N PRO A 175 -2.83 9.84 1.52
CA PRO A 175 -1.57 9.94 0.80
C PRO A 175 -1.57 9.11 -0.50
N ALA A 176 -1.13 9.73 -1.60
CA ALA A 176 -1.06 9.08 -2.91
C ALA A 176 -0.27 7.76 -2.88
N GLY A 177 0.80 7.68 -2.08
CA GLY A 177 1.60 6.45 -1.96
C GLY A 177 0.80 5.24 -1.44
N LEU A 178 -0.29 5.41 -0.67
CA LEU A 178 -1.16 4.30 -0.27
C LEU A 178 -1.97 3.70 -1.44
N SER A 179 -1.94 4.32 -2.61
CA SER A 179 -2.55 3.78 -3.82
C SER A 179 -1.59 2.94 -4.66
N VAL A 180 -0.31 2.91 -4.29
CA VAL A 180 0.72 2.04 -4.85
C VAL A 180 0.68 0.70 -4.13
N PRO A 181 0.56 -0.43 -4.85
CA PRO A 181 0.70 -1.73 -4.23
C PRO A 181 2.05 -1.93 -3.57
N ILE A 182 2.09 -2.52 -2.37
CA ILE A 182 3.35 -2.83 -1.68
C ILE A 182 3.97 -4.10 -2.28
N CYS A 183 3.16 -5.13 -2.51
CA CYS A 183 3.58 -6.44 -3.02
C CYS A 183 3.90 -6.49 -4.53
N ALA A 184 3.87 -5.34 -5.24
CA ALA A 184 4.02 -5.30 -6.70
C ALA A 184 5.01 -4.23 -7.15
N THR A 185 6.24 -4.29 -6.64
CA THR A 185 7.37 -3.61 -7.28
C THR A 185 7.70 -4.33 -8.60
N GLY A 186 7.19 -3.86 -9.74
CA GLY A 186 7.68 -4.33 -11.04
C GLY A 186 6.75 -4.24 -12.25
N THR A 187 5.46 -3.97 -12.09
CA THR A 187 4.61 -3.72 -13.28
C THR A 187 4.75 -2.27 -13.69
N GLN A 188 5.57 -2.00 -14.71
CA GLN A 188 5.69 -0.65 -15.25
C GLN A 188 4.35 -0.22 -15.87
N LEU A 189 3.68 0.73 -15.23
CA LEU A 189 2.40 1.28 -15.70
C LEU A 189 2.66 2.39 -16.72
N GLY A 190 2.38 2.07 -17.98
CA GLY A 190 2.68 2.92 -19.12
C GLY A 190 4.09 2.71 -19.67
N THR A 191 4.43 3.45 -20.73
CA THR A 191 5.76 3.43 -21.34
C THR A 191 6.54 4.67 -20.91
N PRO A 192 7.83 4.56 -20.56
CA PRO A 192 8.62 5.71 -20.14
C PRO A 192 8.90 6.63 -21.34
N PRO A 193 9.14 7.94 -21.12
CA PRO A 193 9.70 8.79 -22.16
C PRO A 193 11.11 8.29 -22.54
N VAL A 194 11.45 8.36 -23.82
CA VAL A 194 12.72 7.83 -24.36
C VAL A 194 13.73 8.93 -24.70
N ARG A 195 13.31 10.20 -24.69
CA ARG A 195 14.10 11.39 -24.97
C ARG A 195 13.43 12.63 -24.38
N GLU A 196 14.15 13.74 -24.29
CA GLU A 196 13.56 15.04 -23.95
C GLU A 196 12.54 15.50 -25.01
N ILE A 197 11.48 16.16 -24.57
CA ILE A 197 10.41 16.68 -25.46
C ILE A 197 10.10 18.15 -25.18
N GLU A 198 9.83 18.90 -26.26
CA GLU A 198 9.39 20.30 -26.19
C GLU A 198 8.13 20.50 -27.05
N PRO A 199 6.99 19.86 -26.67
CA PRO A 199 5.77 19.94 -27.45
C PRO A 199 5.17 21.34 -27.34
N LYS A 200 4.59 21.83 -28.44
CA LYS A 200 3.75 23.03 -28.40
C LYS A 200 2.47 22.70 -27.64
N LEU A 201 2.12 23.52 -26.65
CA LEU A 201 0.84 23.51 -25.95
C LEU A 201 -0.27 24.01 -26.88
N SER A 202 -0.63 23.22 -27.89
CA SER A 202 -1.86 23.41 -28.65
C SER A 202 -2.72 22.18 -28.48
N GLY A 203 -4.02 22.35 -28.24
CA GLY A 203 -4.93 21.21 -28.08
C GLY A 203 -4.97 20.29 -29.30
N THR A 204 -4.68 20.82 -30.49
CA THR A 204 -4.60 20.07 -31.75
C THR A 204 -3.18 19.54 -32.05
N GLY A 205 -2.27 19.59 -31.07
CA GLY A 205 -0.84 19.28 -31.27
C GLY A 205 -0.63 17.97 -32.04
N SER A 206 0.29 17.99 -32.99
CA SER A 206 0.47 16.88 -33.92
C SER A 206 1.11 15.68 -33.21
N TYR A 207 0.80 14.46 -33.67
CA TYR A 207 1.40 13.21 -33.16
C TYR A 207 2.94 13.28 -33.08
N LEU A 208 3.58 14.02 -33.99
CA LEU A 208 5.03 14.17 -34.07
C LEU A 208 5.62 14.98 -32.92
N GLU A 209 4.89 15.96 -32.37
CA GLU A 209 5.37 16.82 -31.27
C GLU A 209 5.52 16.05 -29.96
N TRP A 210 4.72 15.00 -29.78
CA TRP A 210 4.77 14.09 -28.62
C TRP A 210 5.55 12.81 -28.92
N SER A 211 6.31 12.77 -30.02
CA SER A 211 7.14 11.63 -30.37
C SER A 211 8.26 11.45 -29.34
N GLY A 212 8.32 10.28 -28.71
CA GLY A 212 9.28 9.98 -27.65
C GLY A 212 8.78 10.29 -26.23
N ALA A 213 7.58 10.88 -26.10
CA ALA A 213 6.90 11.02 -24.82
C ALA A 213 6.50 9.66 -24.23
N GLY A 214 6.44 9.60 -22.90
CA GLY A 214 5.82 8.51 -22.19
C GLY A 214 4.31 8.48 -22.42
N LYS A 215 3.72 7.29 -22.35
CA LYS A 215 2.32 7.06 -22.71
C LYS A 215 1.71 6.04 -21.77
N TYR A 216 0.49 6.31 -21.33
CA TYR A 216 -0.33 5.36 -20.62
C TYR A 216 -1.70 5.28 -21.30
N GLU A 217 -2.06 4.07 -21.76
CA GLU A 217 -3.29 3.79 -22.50
C GLU A 217 -4.43 3.46 -21.55
N ALA A 218 -5.19 4.48 -21.14
CA ALA A 218 -6.30 4.39 -20.19
C ALA A 218 -7.40 3.38 -20.57
N TRP A 219 -7.55 3.07 -21.87
CA TRP A 219 -8.52 2.09 -22.35
C TRP A 219 -8.09 0.63 -22.16
N ARG A 220 -6.79 0.36 -22.01
CA ARG A 220 -6.26 -1.00 -21.77
C ARG A 220 -6.34 -1.39 -20.30
N ASP A 221 -6.34 -0.42 -19.40
CA ASP A 221 -6.46 -0.65 -17.94
C ASP A 221 -7.94 -0.75 -17.53
N GLN A 222 -8.72 -1.55 -18.25
CA GLN A 222 -10.07 -1.93 -17.80
C GLN A 222 -9.94 -3.22 -17.00
N GLY A 223 -10.02 -3.12 -15.67
CA GLY A 223 -10.30 -4.27 -14.83
C GLY A 223 -11.63 -4.93 -15.21
N ALA A 224 -12.00 -6.01 -14.52
CA ALA A 224 -13.25 -6.76 -14.80
C ALA A 224 -14.54 -5.90 -14.78
N MET A 225 -14.49 -4.70 -14.19
CA MET A 225 -15.58 -3.72 -14.25
C MET A 225 -15.23 -2.57 -15.20
N ALA A 226 -15.61 -2.71 -16.47
CA ALA A 226 -15.52 -1.63 -17.45
C ALA A 226 -16.45 -0.46 -17.05
N GLN A 227 -15.89 0.70 -16.76
CA GLN A 227 -16.66 1.94 -16.59
C GLN A 227 -17.18 2.42 -17.96
N GLY A 228 -18.51 2.42 -18.15
CA GLY A 228 -19.16 2.71 -19.43
C GLY A 228 -19.03 4.15 -19.96
N ASP A 229 -18.64 5.13 -19.12
CA ASP A 229 -18.46 6.55 -19.51
C ASP A 229 -17.04 7.07 -19.19
N ARG A 230 -16.01 6.24 -19.41
CA ARG A 230 -14.61 6.71 -19.41
C ARG A 230 -14.37 7.64 -20.59
N ARG A 231 -13.87 8.84 -20.32
CA ARG A 231 -13.61 9.87 -21.33
C ARG A 231 -12.15 10.00 -21.69
N VAL A 232 -11.24 9.76 -20.74
CA VAL A 232 -9.80 9.76 -21.02
C VAL A 232 -9.42 8.49 -21.78
N ARG A 233 -8.72 8.65 -22.90
CA ARG A 233 -8.21 7.56 -23.74
C ARG A 233 -6.71 7.35 -23.54
N MET A 234 -5.96 8.44 -23.36
CA MET A 234 -4.50 8.39 -23.26
C MET A 234 -3.98 9.49 -22.35
N VAL A 235 -3.01 9.13 -21.53
CA VAL A 235 -2.17 10.05 -20.76
C VAL A 235 -0.81 10.11 -21.44
N ARG A 236 -0.32 11.30 -21.75
CA ARG A 236 1.04 11.53 -22.28
C ARG A 236 1.80 12.42 -21.33
N TYR A 237 3.08 12.10 -21.17
CA TYR A 237 3.95 12.79 -20.23
C TYR A 237 5.38 12.77 -20.71
N GLY A 238 6.16 13.77 -20.33
CA GLY A 238 7.56 13.82 -20.64
C GLY A 238 8.27 14.96 -19.93
N VAL A 239 9.58 14.93 -20.05
CA VAL A 239 10.51 15.89 -19.46
C VAL A 239 11.15 16.65 -20.62
N GLY A 240 11.11 17.98 -20.57
CA GLY A 240 11.88 18.87 -21.44
C GLY A 240 13.16 19.34 -20.75
N GLU A 241 13.76 20.43 -21.24
CA GLU A 241 15.03 20.93 -20.67
C GLU A 241 14.81 21.53 -19.27
N SER A 242 13.73 22.29 -19.10
CA SER A 242 13.38 22.98 -17.85
C SER A 242 11.99 22.67 -17.32
N ASP A 243 11.21 21.88 -18.05
CA ASP A 243 9.76 21.77 -17.86
C ASP A 243 9.29 20.32 -17.86
N PHE A 244 8.23 20.07 -17.09
CA PHE A 244 7.43 18.86 -17.22
C PHE A 244 6.25 19.13 -18.17
N HIS A 245 6.06 18.23 -19.13
CA HIS A 245 4.98 18.29 -20.10
C HIS A 245 4.00 17.15 -19.87
N PHE A 246 2.71 17.50 -19.88
CA PHE A 246 1.63 16.55 -19.68
C PHE A 246 0.48 16.83 -20.65
N ARG A 247 -0.19 15.76 -21.09
CA ARG A 247 -1.38 15.86 -21.92
C ARG A 247 -2.36 14.73 -21.66
N LEU A 248 -3.63 15.06 -21.56
CA LEU A 248 -4.73 14.11 -21.61
C LEU A 248 -5.43 14.19 -22.96
N ASP A 249 -5.61 13.04 -23.59
CA ASP A 249 -6.43 12.89 -24.79
C ASP A 249 -7.66 12.07 -24.48
N GLY A 250 -8.81 12.51 -24.99
CA GLY A 250 -10.08 11.86 -24.71
C GLY A 250 -11.26 12.55 -25.37
N LYS A 251 -12.45 12.17 -24.94
CA LYS A 251 -13.71 12.78 -25.39
C LYS A 251 -14.05 13.96 -24.48
N GLU A 252 -14.00 15.17 -25.03
CA GLU A 252 -14.37 16.38 -24.29
C GLU A 252 -15.88 16.42 -23.95
N PRO A 253 -16.26 17.03 -22.82
CA PRO A 253 -15.37 17.50 -21.76
C PRO A 253 -14.83 16.33 -20.94
N LEU A 254 -13.53 16.33 -20.63
CA LEU A 254 -12.87 15.31 -19.81
C LEU A 254 -13.42 15.31 -18.38
N GLY A 255 -13.47 16.48 -17.76
CA GLY A 255 -14.03 16.70 -16.42
C GLY A 255 -14.13 18.18 -16.07
N GLU A 256 -14.70 18.46 -14.90
CA GLU A 256 -14.73 19.83 -14.34
C GLU A 256 -13.36 20.23 -13.80
N GLU A 257 -12.66 19.28 -13.20
CA GLU A 257 -11.31 19.45 -12.68
C GLU A 257 -10.46 18.19 -12.99
N VAL A 258 -9.21 18.42 -13.37
CA VAL A 258 -8.18 17.38 -13.51
C VAL A 258 -7.11 17.63 -12.47
N ILE A 259 -6.76 16.60 -11.70
CA ILE A 259 -5.76 16.66 -10.64
C ILE A 259 -4.59 15.75 -11.01
N LEU A 260 -3.37 16.29 -10.99
CA LEU A 260 -2.14 15.50 -11.04
C LEU A 260 -1.55 15.45 -9.63
N ASP A 261 -1.39 14.26 -9.08
CA ASP A 261 -0.71 14.05 -7.80
C ASP A 261 0.65 13.39 -8.06
N PHE A 262 1.72 14.15 -7.88
CA PHE A 262 3.10 13.66 -7.87
C PHE A 262 3.45 13.12 -6.50
N HIS A 263 4.20 12.04 -6.48
CA HIS A 263 4.75 11.43 -5.27
C HIS A 263 6.27 11.53 -5.25
N GLN A 264 6.92 11.22 -6.37
CA GLN A 264 8.34 11.45 -6.60
C GLN A 264 8.56 12.53 -7.66
N PRO A 265 9.61 13.37 -7.51
CA PRO A 265 10.61 13.40 -6.43
C PRO A 265 10.09 13.91 -5.08
N SER A 266 8.97 14.61 -5.08
CA SER A 266 8.34 15.14 -3.87
C SER A 266 6.82 15.20 -4.04
N PRO A 267 6.05 15.17 -2.94
CA PRO A 267 4.59 15.31 -3.00
C PRO A 267 4.16 16.69 -3.50
N VAL A 268 3.58 16.73 -4.70
CA VAL A 268 3.06 17.96 -5.33
C VAL A 268 1.70 17.65 -5.94
N ARG A 269 0.72 18.52 -5.72
CA ARG A 269 -0.61 18.44 -6.32
C ARG A 269 -0.83 19.61 -7.26
N ILE A 270 -1.20 19.31 -8.50
CA ILE A 270 -1.63 20.31 -9.48
C ILE A 270 -3.10 20.10 -9.74
N ARG A 271 -3.92 21.14 -9.57
CA ARG A 271 -5.34 21.14 -9.95
C ARG A 271 -5.53 22.04 -11.15
N ILE A 272 -6.25 21.55 -12.15
CA ILE A 272 -6.56 22.25 -13.39
C ILE A 272 -8.08 22.33 -13.51
N GLY A 273 -8.63 23.53 -13.32
CA GLY A 273 -10.07 23.78 -13.35
C GLY A 273 -10.55 24.28 -14.72
N GLY A 274 -11.47 23.55 -15.34
CA GLY A 274 -12.17 23.89 -16.59
C GLY A 274 -11.27 23.94 -17.85
N GLU A 275 -11.68 23.23 -18.91
CA GLU A 275 -10.94 23.18 -20.20
C GLU A 275 -10.77 24.54 -20.91
N LYS A 276 -11.55 25.56 -20.51
CA LYS A 276 -11.60 26.88 -21.17
C LYS A 276 -10.99 28.04 -20.36
N ASP A 277 -11.04 27.96 -19.02
CA ASP A 277 -10.58 29.05 -18.15
C ASP A 277 -9.16 28.84 -17.59
N GLY A 278 -8.61 27.62 -17.71
CA GLY A 278 -7.18 27.34 -17.56
C GLY A 278 -6.59 27.68 -16.18
N LYS A 279 -7.41 27.76 -15.13
CA LYS A 279 -6.91 28.05 -13.79
C LYS A 279 -6.14 26.85 -13.27
N VAL A 280 -4.85 27.05 -13.03
CA VAL A 280 -3.98 26.08 -12.40
C VAL A 280 -3.67 26.55 -10.99
N SER A 281 -3.81 25.65 -10.03
CA SER A 281 -3.27 25.83 -8.68
C SER A 281 -2.30 24.72 -8.37
N LEU A 282 -1.21 25.06 -7.69
CA LEU A 282 -0.20 24.12 -7.23
C LEU A 282 -0.18 24.12 -5.70
N GLU A 283 -0.12 22.93 -5.14
CA GLU A 283 0.07 22.73 -3.71
C GLU A 283 1.26 21.78 -3.48
N LYS A 284 2.12 22.08 -2.51
CA LYS A 284 3.26 21.23 -2.13
C LYS A 284 3.05 20.65 -0.75
N SER A 285 3.71 19.53 -0.50
CA SER A 285 3.55 18.81 0.75
C SER A 285 4.84 18.10 1.16
N LYS A 286 5.22 18.20 2.44
CA LYS A 286 6.46 17.61 2.98
C LYS A 286 6.26 16.15 3.35
N ASP A 287 5.17 15.89 4.04
CA ASP A 287 4.60 14.57 4.17
C ASP A 287 3.38 14.64 3.26
N GLY A 288 3.23 13.97 2.12
CA GLY A 288 2.01 14.02 1.26
C GLY A 288 0.57 13.87 1.84
N VAL A 289 0.25 14.32 3.06
CA VAL A 289 -1.08 14.51 3.69
C VAL A 289 -1.49 15.98 3.68
N VAL A 290 -0.66 16.87 4.23
CA VAL A 290 -0.99 18.30 4.37
C VAL A 290 -0.36 19.09 3.22
N TYR A 291 -1.20 19.72 2.41
CA TYR A 291 -0.80 20.45 1.22
C TYR A 291 -0.95 21.96 1.44
N GLU A 292 0.09 22.71 1.09
CA GLU A 292 0.14 24.17 1.20
C GLU A 292 0.20 24.77 -0.21
N ALA A 293 -0.59 25.82 -0.45
CA ALA A 293 -0.64 26.51 -1.74
C ALA A 293 0.70 27.21 -2.02
N GLU A 294 1.14 27.12 -3.28
CA GLU A 294 2.43 27.64 -3.74
C GLU A 294 2.26 28.33 -5.09
N ASP A 295 3.17 29.26 -5.38
CA ASP A 295 3.14 29.98 -6.66
C ASP A 295 3.42 29.01 -7.81
N CYS A 296 2.65 29.19 -8.89
CA CYS A 296 2.68 28.32 -10.05
C CYS A 296 2.78 29.13 -11.34
N SER A 297 3.78 28.84 -12.17
CA SER A 297 3.93 29.42 -13.51
C SER A 297 3.55 28.42 -14.61
N ALA A 298 2.56 27.57 -14.35
CA ALA A 298 2.12 26.58 -15.32
C ALA A 298 1.31 27.20 -16.46
N GLU A 299 1.45 26.62 -17.65
CA GLU A 299 0.67 26.97 -18.83
C GLU A 299 -0.24 25.80 -19.21
N VAL A 300 -1.50 26.11 -19.51
CA VAL A 300 -2.51 25.12 -19.91
C VAL A 300 -3.11 25.49 -21.24
N ALA A 301 -3.37 24.49 -22.07
CA ALA A 301 -4.06 24.63 -23.34
C ALA A 301 -5.14 23.55 -23.51
N GLY A 302 -6.33 23.96 -23.96
CA GLY A 302 -7.42 23.07 -24.34
C GLY A 302 -7.57 22.90 -25.86
N GLY A 303 -8.50 22.03 -26.28
CA GLY A 303 -8.97 21.90 -27.67
C GLY A 303 -8.58 20.60 -28.36
N GLY A 304 -9.26 19.51 -28.06
CA GLY A 304 -8.90 18.14 -28.47
C GLY A 304 -8.18 17.36 -27.37
N GLY A 305 -8.30 17.81 -26.12
CA GLY A 305 -7.56 17.33 -24.95
C GLY A 305 -7.10 18.46 -24.02
N LEU A 306 -6.48 18.10 -22.90
CA LEU A 306 -5.92 19.02 -21.91
C LEU A 306 -4.40 18.92 -21.90
N GLY A 307 -3.69 19.98 -22.28
CA GLY A 307 -2.24 20.08 -22.20
C GLY A 307 -1.78 20.95 -21.03
N LEU A 308 -0.67 20.57 -20.39
CA LEU A 308 -0.01 21.28 -19.31
C LEU A 308 1.50 21.34 -19.57
N ARG A 309 2.10 22.52 -19.40
CA ARG A 309 3.55 22.71 -19.24
C ARG A 309 3.78 23.34 -17.87
N ILE A 310 4.72 22.80 -17.10
CA ILE A 310 5.08 23.36 -15.81
C ILE A 310 6.60 23.33 -15.58
N PRO A 311 7.22 24.47 -15.21
CA PRO A 311 8.65 24.50 -14.94
C PRO A 311 9.06 23.66 -13.73
N PHE A 312 10.23 23.01 -13.80
CA PHE A 312 10.82 22.30 -12.67
C PHE A 312 11.07 23.20 -11.46
N SER A 313 11.31 24.49 -11.67
CA SER A 313 11.42 25.47 -10.59
C SER A 313 10.14 25.60 -9.78
N SER A 314 8.97 25.56 -10.44
CA SER A 314 7.66 25.54 -9.77
C SER A 314 7.46 24.24 -8.98
N LEU A 315 7.91 23.11 -9.53
CA LEU A 315 7.81 21.79 -8.89
C LEU A 315 8.84 21.58 -7.76
N GLY A 316 9.93 22.35 -7.74
CA GLY A 316 11.07 22.15 -6.85
C GLY A 316 11.96 20.97 -7.26
N TRP A 317 11.99 20.62 -8.54
CA TRP A 317 12.70 19.46 -9.07
C TRP A 317 14.06 19.85 -9.67
N ARG A 318 14.92 18.85 -9.88
CA ARG A 318 16.12 18.95 -10.71
C ARG A 318 15.87 18.13 -11.99
N GLY A 319 16.18 18.66 -13.16
CA GLY A 319 15.73 18.08 -14.44
C GLY A 319 16.45 16.79 -14.88
N ASP A 320 17.74 16.64 -14.61
CA ASP A 320 18.54 15.55 -15.17
C ASP A 320 18.30 14.21 -14.44
N GLY A 321 17.76 13.22 -15.15
CA GLY A 321 17.59 11.85 -14.65
C GLY A 321 16.60 11.70 -13.48
N VAL A 322 15.68 12.64 -13.36
CA VAL A 322 14.69 12.72 -12.27
C VAL A 322 13.77 11.50 -12.23
N GLU A 323 13.58 10.89 -11.07
CA GLU A 323 12.58 9.85 -10.87
C GLU A 323 11.23 10.51 -10.60
N VAL A 324 10.26 10.23 -11.48
CA VAL A 324 8.94 10.82 -11.45
C VAL A 324 7.93 9.72 -11.23
N SER A 325 7.07 9.91 -10.24
CA SER A 325 5.89 9.07 -10.05
C SER A 325 4.66 9.91 -9.80
N PHE A 326 3.58 9.62 -10.52
CA PHE A 326 2.34 10.39 -10.42
C PHE A 326 1.10 9.58 -10.79
N LEU A 327 -0.06 10.11 -10.41
CA LEU A 327 -1.37 9.68 -10.88
C LEU A 327 -2.17 10.89 -11.36
N VAL A 328 -3.21 10.61 -12.13
CA VAL A 328 -4.19 11.58 -12.62
C VAL A 328 -5.56 11.22 -12.05
N ARG A 329 -6.31 12.22 -11.60
CA ARG A 329 -7.72 12.10 -11.21
C ARG A 329 -8.56 13.07 -12.01
N VAL A 330 -9.73 12.62 -12.40
CA VAL A 330 -10.73 13.45 -13.09
C VAL A 330 -11.95 13.57 -12.20
N ILE A 331 -12.33 14.81 -11.92
CA ILE A 331 -13.46 15.17 -11.08
C ILE A 331 -14.63 15.59 -11.97
N ARG A 332 -15.83 15.04 -11.71
CA ARG A 332 -17.09 15.45 -12.33
C ARG A 332 -18.17 15.52 -11.26
N GLY A 333 -18.93 16.61 -11.20
CA GLY A 333 -19.91 16.84 -10.13
C GLY A 333 -19.30 16.87 -8.73
N GLY A 334 -18.06 17.33 -8.60
CA GLY A 334 -17.33 17.38 -7.32
C GLY A 334 -16.86 16.03 -6.76
N VAL A 335 -16.98 14.94 -7.51
CA VAL A 335 -16.49 13.61 -7.11
C VAL A 335 -15.46 13.04 -8.10
N GLU A 336 -14.52 12.25 -7.59
CA GLU A 336 -13.56 11.50 -8.40
C GLU A 336 -14.30 10.40 -9.17
N VAL A 337 -14.30 10.51 -10.51
CA VAL A 337 -15.01 9.57 -11.39
C VAL A 337 -14.08 8.73 -12.25
N GLU A 338 -12.90 9.24 -12.59
CA GLU A 338 -11.84 8.52 -13.28
C GLU A 338 -10.50 8.75 -12.57
N ARG A 339 -9.66 7.72 -12.58
CA ARG A 339 -8.33 7.71 -11.97
C ARG A 339 -7.37 6.94 -12.86
N TYR A 340 -6.18 7.48 -13.10
CA TYR A 340 -5.18 6.87 -13.97
C TYR A 340 -3.79 6.88 -13.32
N PRO A 341 -3.14 5.72 -13.14
CA PRO A 341 -3.71 4.37 -13.34
C PRO A 341 -4.82 4.04 -12.34
N ASP A 342 -5.65 3.03 -12.64
CA ASP A 342 -6.70 2.56 -11.72
C ASP A 342 -6.11 2.13 -10.37
N ARG A 343 -4.92 1.52 -10.42
CA ARG A 343 -4.11 1.09 -9.28
C ARG A 343 -2.65 1.43 -9.56
N GLY A 344 -1.92 1.91 -8.55
CA GLY A 344 -0.52 2.30 -8.72
C GLY A 344 -0.32 3.75 -9.18
N LEU A 345 0.90 4.02 -9.62
CA LEU A 345 1.36 5.30 -10.18
C LEU A 345 1.99 5.03 -11.55
N ILE A 346 1.95 6.02 -12.43
CA ILE A 346 2.85 6.07 -13.59
C ILE A 346 4.23 6.41 -13.06
N GLU A 347 5.21 5.54 -13.29
CA GLU A 347 6.58 5.69 -12.80
C GLU A 347 7.58 5.65 -13.96
N PHE A 348 8.49 6.61 -13.99
CA PHE A 348 9.57 6.63 -14.95
C PHE A 348 10.76 7.43 -14.42
N ARG A 349 11.94 7.11 -14.95
CA ARG A 349 13.10 7.97 -14.83
C ARG A 349 13.20 8.85 -16.07
N GLY A 350 13.32 10.16 -15.89
CA GLY A 350 13.54 11.10 -16.98
C GLY A 350 14.81 10.74 -17.77
N PRO A 351 14.84 11.05 -19.08
CA PRO A 351 16.06 10.90 -19.88
C PRO A 351 17.22 11.65 -19.20
N THR A 352 18.41 11.05 -19.26
CA THR A 352 19.63 11.75 -18.82
C THR A 352 20.33 12.32 -20.03
N ARG A 353 21.07 13.42 -19.86
CA ARG A 353 21.92 13.98 -20.94
C ARG A 353 22.88 12.95 -21.54
N ALA A 354 23.31 11.95 -20.75
CA ALA A 354 24.15 10.85 -21.19
C ALA A 354 23.42 9.81 -22.06
N LEU A 355 22.10 9.63 -21.87
CA LEU A 355 21.27 8.72 -22.66
C LEU A 355 21.00 9.29 -24.06
N ASP A 356 20.72 10.60 -24.14
CA ASP A 356 20.48 11.29 -25.41
C ASP A 356 21.72 11.27 -26.32
N MET A 357 22.93 11.38 -25.75
CA MET A 357 24.18 11.24 -26.50
C MET A 357 24.40 9.83 -27.09
N LYS A 358 23.90 8.77 -26.45
CA LYS A 358 24.00 7.39 -26.97
C LYS A 358 23.05 7.13 -28.13
N ASN A 359 21.89 7.77 -28.14
CA ASN A 359 20.89 7.64 -29.21
C ASN A 359 21.24 8.45 -30.48
N TRP A 360 22.29 9.29 -30.43
CA TRP A 360 22.78 10.05 -31.60
C TRP A 360 23.81 9.32 -32.46
N TYR A 361 24.34 8.18 -32.04
CA TYR A 361 25.18 7.33 -32.88
C TYR A 361 24.32 6.29 -33.61
N ILE A 362 23.83 6.66 -34.78
CA ILE A 362 23.40 5.72 -35.84
C ILE A 362 24.31 5.91 -37.03
#